data_AF-A0A0F4UFC0-F1
#
_entry.id   AF-A0A0F4UFC0-F1
#
_cell.length_a   1.000
_cell.length_b   1.000
_cell.length_c   1.000
_cell.angle_alpha   90.00
_cell.angle_beta   90.00
_cell.angle_gamma   90.00
#
_symmetry.space_group_name_H-M   'P 1'
#
loop_
_entity.id
_entity.type
_entity.pdbx_description
1 polymer ?
#
loop_
_entity_poly.entity_id
_entity_poly.type
_entity_poly.pdbx_seq_one_letter_code
_entity_poly.pdbx_strand_id
1 'polypeptide(L)'
;ATEIVVVSIGPSTAQEQLRTALALGADRAILVESAEDLTSLAVAKLLKAVVDKEQPQLVILGKQAIDSDNNQTGQMLAALSGYGQGTFASKVDISGDSVAVTREVDGGAQTVSLKLPAIVTTDLRLNEPRYAS
;
A
#
# COMPACT_ATOMS: atom_id res chain seq x y z
N ALA A 1 4.86 4.81 13.70
CA ALA A 1 3.96 5.73 12.98
C ALA A 1 3.18 6.52 14.02
N THR A 2 2.77 7.75 13.70
CA THR A 2 1.88 8.55 14.55
C THR A 2 0.41 8.22 14.28
N GLU A 3 0.08 7.76 13.07
CA GLU A 3 -1.25 7.32 12.65
C GLU A 3 -1.13 6.30 11.50
N ILE A 4 -2.02 5.33 11.46
CA ILE A 4 -2.20 4.33 10.40
C ILE A 4 -3.63 4.42 9.88
N VAL A 5 -3.77 4.89 8.65
CA VAL A 5 -5.05 4.96 7.94
C VAL A 5 -5.13 3.80 6.95
N VAL A 6 -6.13 2.94 7.10
CA VAL A 6 -6.39 1.83 6.17
C VAL A 6 -7.50 2.19 5.20
N VAL A 7 -7.32 1.83 3.93
CA VAL A 7 -8.23 2.21 2.85
C VAL A 7 -8.62 0.97 2.06
N SER A 8 -9.90 0.87 1.75
CA SER A 8 -10.43 -0.12 0.82
C SER A 8 -11.34 0.57 -0.19
N ILE A 9 -11.36 0.06 -1.41
CA ILE A 9 -12.20 0.56 -2.51
C ILE A 9 -13.06 -0.61 -2.97
N GLY A 10 -14.38 -0.47 -2.91
CA GLY A 10 -15.29 -1.57 -3.26
C GLY A 10 -16.66 -1.44 -2.62
N PRO A 11 -17.47 -2.51 -2.61
CA PRO A 11 -18.83 -2.48 -2.09
C PRO A 11 -18.86 -2.24 -0.56
N SER A 12 -20.03 -1.91 -0.03
CA SER A 12 -20.24 -1.73 1.41
C SER A 12 -19.80 -2.92 2.28
N THR A 13 -19.80 -4.14 1.74
CA THR A 13 -19.29 -5.34 2.42
C THR A 13 -17.78 -5.29 2.68
N ALA A 14 -17.02 -4.46 1.96
CA ALA A 14 -15.59 -4.24 2.20
C ALA A 14 -15.30 -3.60 3.58
N GLN A 15 -16.32 -3.07 4.26
CA GLN A 15 -16.22 -2.62 5.66
C GLN A 15 -15.76 -3.74 6.60
N GLU A 16 -16.09 -5.00 6.32
CA GLU A 16 -15.65 -6.13 7.15
C GLU A 16 -14.12 -6.24 7.17
N GLN A 17 -13.46 -6.06 6.02
CA GLN A 17 -12.00 -6.13 5.94
C GLN A 17 -11.34 -4.92 6.58
N LEU A 18 -11.97 -3.75 6.48
CA LEU A 18 -11.53 -2.57 7.21
C LEU A 18 -11.62 -2.77 8.73
N ARG A 19 -12.69 -3.39 9.24
CA ARG A 19 -12.80 -3.71 10.68
C ARG A 19 -11.73 -4.68 11.13
N THR A 20 -11.39 -5.67 10.32
CA THR A 20 -10.26 -6.58 10.60
C THR A 20 -8.95 -5.80 10.71
N ALA A 21 -8.68 -4.88 9.78
CA ALA A 21 -7.48 -4.05 9.82
C ALA A 21 -7.44 -3.12 11.05
N LEU A 22 -8.58 -2.57 11.46
CA LEU A 22 -8.70 -1.80 12.71
C LEU A 22 -8.40 -2.67 13.94
N ALA A 23 -8.93 -3.89 14.00
CA ALA A 23 -8.65 -4.84 15.09
C ALA A 23 -7.16 -5.26 15.12
N LEU A 24 -6.51 -5.26 13.95
CA LEU A 24 -5.06 -5.43 13.80
C LEU A 24 -4.25 -4.16 14.10
N GLY A 25 -4.86 -3.11 14.66
CA GLY A 25 -4.22 -1.91 15.18
C GLY A 25 -4.04 -0.76 14.19
N ALA A 26 -4.85 -0.68 13.13
CA ALA A 26 -5.01 0.57 12.40
C ALA A 26 -5.84 1.58 13.22
N ASP A 27 -5.57 2.87 13.07
CA ASP A 27 -6.21 3.93 13.84
C ASP A 27 -7.55 4.36 13.23
N ARG A 28 -7.61 4.43 11.89
CA ARG A 28 -8.81 4.85 11.16
C ARG A 28 -8.95 4.09 9.83
N ALA A 29 -10.20 3.91 9.40
CA ALA A 29 -10.54 3.29 8.13
C ALA A 29 -11.25 4.27 7.19
N ILE A 30 -10.99 4.11 5.89
CA ILE A 30 -11.70 4.79 4.80
C ILE A 30 -12.23 3.73 3.84
N LEU A 31 -13.54 3.76 3.61
CA LEU A 31 -14.15 3.05 2.49
C LEU A 31 -14.42 4.05 1.37
N VAL A 32 -13.87 3.80 0.19
CA VAL A 32 -14.31 4.44 -1.05
C VAL A 32 -15.30 3.48 -1.70
N GLU A 33 -16.59 3.78 -1.53
CA GLU A 33 -17.64 2.87 -1.98
C GLU A 33 -17.76 2.88 -3.52
N SER A 34 -17.77 1.68 -4.11
CA SER A 34 -17.99 1.45 -5.53
C SER A 34 -18.64 0.09 -5.75
N ALA A 35 -19.66 0.04 -6.60
CA ALA A 35 -20.28 -1.21 -7.04
C ALA A 35 -19.71 -1.73 -8.37
N GLU A 36 -18.78 -0.98 -8.98
CA GLU A 36 -18.16 -1.33 -10.25
C GLU A 36 -16.95 -2.24 -10.07
N ASP A 37 -16.71 -3.10 -11.06
CA ASP A 37 -15.45 -3.82 -11.21
C ASP A 37 -14.37 -2.85 -11.70
N LEU A 38 -13.48 -2.46 -10.79
CA LEU A 38 -12.49 -1.43 -11.06
C LEU A 38 -11.19 -2.01 -11.62
N THR A 39 -10.68 -1.37 -12.68
CA THR A 39 -9.34 -1.64 -13.19
C THR A 39 -8.26 -1.09 -12.25
N SER A 40 -7.02 -1.61 -12.34
CA SER A 40 -5.89 -1.12 -11.54
C SER A 40 -5.65 0.39 -11.70
N LEU A 41 -5.88 0.94 -12.90
CA LEU A 41 -5.77 2.39 -13.13
C LEU A 41 -6.87 3.18 -12.41
N ALA A 42 -8.11 2.69 -12.40
CA ALA A 42 -9.20 3.33 -11.68
C ALA A 42 -8.94 3.33 -10.17
N VAL A 43 -8.51 2.18 -9.63
CA VAL A 43 -8.09 2.05 -8.21
C VAL A 43 -6.95 3.01 -7.89
N ALA A 44 -5.91 3.09 -8.73
CA ALA A 44 -4.78 3.99 -8.51
C ALA A 44 -5.19 5.48 -8.52
N LYS A 45 -6.12 5.89 -9.38
CA LYS A 45 -6.67 7.27 -9.40
C LYS A 45 -7.48 7.59 -8.15
N LEU A 46 -8.28 6.65 -7.67
CA LEU A 46 -9.05 6.81 -6.43
C LEU A 46 -8.12 6.88 -5.22
N LEU A 47 -7.13 6.00 -5.12
CA LEU A 47 -6.11 6.06 -4.08
C LEU A 47 -5.30 7.35 -4.15
N LYS A 48 -4.99 7.88 -5.34
CA LYS A 48 -4.35 9.19 -5.47
C LYS A 48 -5.19 10.29 -4.84
N ALA A 49 -6.51 10.32 -5.06
CA ALA A 49 -7.38 11.30 -4.43
C ALA A 49 -7.39 11.18 -2.89
N VAL A 50 -7.22 9.97 -2.35
CA VAL A 50 -7.05 9.75 -0.91
C VAL A 50 -5.68 10.25 -0.44
N VAL A 51 -4.60 9.92 -1.15
CA VAL A 51 -3.24 10.40 -0.86
C VAL A 51 -3.17 11.93 -0.87
N ASP A 52 -3.82 12.58 -1.84
CA ASP A 52 -3.85 14.04 -1.95
C ASP A 52 -4.58 14.69 -0.76
N LYS A 53 -5.52 14.00 -0.12
CA LYS A 53 -6.26 14.48 1.06
C LYS A 53 -5.56 14.18 2.37
N GLU A 54 -5.10 12.94 2.52
CA GLU A 54 -4.49 12.42 3.76
C GLU A 54 -3.00 12.79 3.89
N GLN A 55 -2.36 13.19 2.78
CA GLN A 55 -0.95 13.59 2.73
C GLN A 55 0.02 12.62 3.46
N PRO A 56 -0.09 11.29 3.25
CA PRO A 56 0.74 10.32 3.96
C PRO A 56 2.20 10.41 3.55
N GLN A 57 3.11 10.22 4.51
CA GLN A 57 4.55 10.13 4.23
C GLN A 57 4.94 8.78 3.61
N LEU A 58 4.16 7.73 3.85
CA LEU A 58 4.41 6.40 3.29
C LEU A 58 3.08 5.73 2.98
N VAL A 59 2.96 5.18 1.77
CA VAL A 59 1.81 4.35 1.38
C VAL A 59 2.29 2.93 1.16
N ILE A 60 1.60 1.98 1.78
CA ILE A 60 1.93 0.55 1.70
C ILE A 60 0.76 -0.17 1.01
N LEU A 61 1.08 -0.96 -0.02
CA LEU A 61 0.13 -1.83 -0.70
C LEU A 61 0.70 -3.26 -0.78
N GLY A 62 -0.14 -4.26 -1.02
CA GLY A 62 0.35 -5.57 -1.43
C GLY A 62 0.99 -5.54 -2.83
N LYS A 63 1.88 -6.49 -3.12
CA LYS A 63 2.44 -6.69 -4.47
C LYS A 63 1.36 -6.81 -5.53
N GLN A 64 0.42 -7.72 -5.31
CA GLN A 64 -0.64 -8.05 -6.27
C GLN A 64 -1.89 -8.49 -5.50
N ALA A 65 -3.05 -8.19 -6.06
CA ALA A 65 -4.28 -8.82 -5.63
C ALA A 65 -4.40 -10.18 -6.35
N ILE A 66 -4.81 -11.21 -5.61
CA ILE A 66 -4.84 -12.59 -6.11
C ILE A 66 -6.00 -12.88 -7.08
N ASP A 67 -6.98 -11.99 -7.14
CA ASP A 67 -8.15 -12.08 -8.00
C ASP A 67 -7.82 -11.70 -9.45
N SER A 68 -7.02 -10.66 -9.63
CA SER A 68 -6.69 -10.04 -10.91
C SER A 68 -5.26 -10.31 -11.35
N ASP A 69 -4.35 -10.64 -10.42
CA ASP A 69 -2.94 -10.97 -10.65
C ASP A 69 -2.15 -9.91 -11.47
N ASN A 70 -2.61 -8.66 -11.41
CA ASN A 70 -2.12 -7.62 -12.32
C ASN A 70 -0.76 -7.03 -11.92
N ASN A 71 -0.44 -7.00 -10.62
CA ASN A 71 0.74 -6.32 -10.07
C ASN A 71 0.96 -4.90 -10.65
N GLN A 72 -0.07 -4.04 -10.62
CA GLN A 72 -0.04 -2.73 -11.31
C GLN A 72 -0.38 -1.52 -10.41
N THR A 73 -1.32 -1.68 -9.47
CA THR A 73 -1.91 -0.56 -8.73
C THR A 73 -0.88 0.30 -8.01
N GLY A 74 0.08 -0.30 -7.30
CA GLY A 74 1.10 0.43 -6.56
C GLY A 74 2.01 1.25 -7.46
N GLN A 75 2.47 0.67 -8.58
CA GLN A 75 3.34 1.35 -9.54
C GLN A 75 2.61 2.49 -10.27
N MET A 76 1.34 2.29 -10.62
CA MET A 76 0.50 3.34 -11.21
C MET A 76 0.27 4.48 -10.23
N LEU A 77 0.00 4.18 -8.94
CA LEU A 77 -0.16 5.20 -7.91
C LEU A 77 1.12 6.02 -7.73
N ALA A 78 2.29 5.38 -7.71
CA ALA A 78 3.56 6.08 -7.63
C ALA A 78 3.76 7.04 -8.80
N ALA A 79 3.47 6.59 -10.03
CA ALA A 79 3.56 7.43 -11.23
C ALA A 79 2.57 8.62 -11.19
N LEU A 80 1.32 8.38 -10.76
CA LEU A 80 0.29 9.41 -10.67
C LEU A 80 0.58 10.46 -9.58
N SER A 81 1.18 10.05 -8.47
CA SER A 81 1.52 10.94 -7.34
C SER A 81 2.90 11.59 -7.48
N GLY A 82 3.74 11.12 -8.41
CA GLY A 82 5.12 11.58 -8.55
C GLY A 82 6.04 11.14 -7.40
N TYR A 83 5.69 10.06 -6.69
CA TYR A 83 6.41 9.58 -5.52
C TYR A 83 7.44 8.51 -5.90
N GLY A 84 8.52 8.40 -5.12
CA GLY A 84 9.46 7.29 -5.23
C GLY A 84 8.76 5.95 -4.93
N GLN A 85 9.21 4.86 -5.56
CA GLN A 85 8.61 3.54 -5.34
C GLN A 85 9.61 2.44 -4.98
N GLY A 86 9.22 1.58 -4.05
CA GLY A 86 9.94 0.37 -3.67
C GLY A 86 9.03 -0.84 -3.80
N THR A 87 9.11 -1.55 -4.93
CA THR A 87 8.25 -2.72 -5.18
C THR A 87 8.86 -4.01 -4.64
N PHE A 88 8.01 -4.98 -4.32
CA PHE A 88 8.43 -6.33 -3.88
C PHE A 88 9.28 -6.30 -2.61
N ALA A 89 8.92 -5.43 -1.68
CA ALA A 89 9.67 -5.21 -0.45
C ALA A 89 9.66 -6.47 0.42
N SER A 90 10.85 -6.98 0.72
CA SER A 90 11.12 -8.00 1.75
C SER A 90 11.70 -7.40 3.03
N LYS A 91 12.15 -6.14 2.99
CA LYS A 91 12.52 -5.36 4.18
C LYS A 91 12.25 -3.88 3.95
N VAL A 92 11.81 -3.18 4.99
CA VAL A 92 11.58 -1.72 4.98
C VAL A 92 12.18 -1.12 6.25
N ASP A 93 13.19 -0.26 6.10
CA ASP A 93 13.83 0.46 7.19
C ASP A 93 13.67 1.97 6.96
N ILE A 94 12.98 2.67 7.86
CA ILE A 94 12.75 4.12 7.78
C ILE A 94 13.81 4.84 8.60
N SER A 95 14.45 5.85 8.03
CA SER A 95 15.45 6.69 8.70
C SER A 95 15.33 8.15 8.28
N GLY A 96 14.91 9.00 9.21
CA GLY A 96 14.74 10.43 8.96
C GLY A 96 13.71 10.70 7.86
N ASP A 97 14.15 11.36 6.79
CA ASP A 97 13.36 11.74 5.61
C ASP A 97 13.42 10.71 4.48
N SER A 98 13.97 9.52 4.75
CA SER A 98 14.18 8.48 3.76
C SER A 98 13.70 7.11 4.22
N VAL A 99 13.44 6.23 3.27
CA VAL A 99 13.12 4.82 3.47
C VAL A 99 14.03 3.96 2.60
N ALA A 100 14.74 3.03 3.24
CA ALA A 100 15.48 1.98 2.58
C ALA A 100 14.56 0.77 2.39
N VAL A 101 14.43 0.31 1.14
CA VAL A 101 13.58 -0.82 0.76
C VAL A 101 14.45 -1.90 0.13
N THR A 102 14.53 -3.05 0.79
CA THR A 102 15.11 -4.26 0.19
C THR A 102 14.03 -4.95 -0.63
N ARG A 103 14.29 -5.13 -1.91
CA ARG A 103 13.37 -5.63 -2.92
C ARG A 103 13.82 -7.00 -3.38
N GLU A 104 12.88 -7.91 -3.55
CA GLU A 104 13.10 -9.17 -4.26
C GLU A 104 13.15 -8.90 -5.77
N VAL A 105 14.21 -9.36 -6.42
CA VAL A 105 14.43 -9.30 -7.87
C VAL A 105 14.91 -10.67 -8.36
N ASP A 106 14.86 -10.95 -9.65
CA ASP A 106 15.18 -12.28 -10.18
C ASP A 106 16.57 -12.80 -9.77
N GLY A 107 17.54 -11.90 -9.61
CA GLY A 107 18.92 -12.21 -9.20
C GLY A 107 19.17 -12.22 -7.68
N GLY A 108 18.14 -12.09 -6.84
CA GLY A 108 18.26 -12.04 -5.38
C GLY A 108 17.60 -10.80 -4.79
N ALA A 109 18.34 -9.99 -4.04
CA ALA A 109 17.81 -8.82 -3.37
C ALA A 109 18.53 -7.53 -3.82
N GLN A 110 17.77 -6.46 -3.98
CA GLN A 110 18.26 -5.12 -4.29
C GLN A 110 17.76 -4.12 -3.26
N THR A 111 18.65 -3.36 -2.62
CA THR A 111 18.24 -2.25 -1.75
C THR A 111 18.20 -0.94 -2.52
N VAL A 112 17.09 -0.21 -2.41
CA VAL A 112 16.94 1.16 -2.92
C VAL A 112 16.64 2.11 -1.76
N SER A 113 17.11 3.36 -1.87
CA SER A 113 16.79 4.41 -0.91
C SER A 113 15.88 5.44 -1.58
N LEU A 114 14.75 5.74 -0.94
CA LEU A 114 13.73 6.64 -1.44
C LEU A 114 13.56 7.80 -0.46
N LYS A 115 13.42 9.02 -0.95
CA LYS A 115 12.94 10.14 -0.12
C LYS A 115 11.45 9.97 0.15
N LEU A 116 11.02 10.31 1.35
CA LEU A 116 9.60 10.43 1.68
C LEU A 116 9.04 11.74 1.06
N PRO A 117 7.80 11.73 0.55
CA PRO A 117 6.85 10.63 0.56
C PRO A 117 7.12 9.54 -0.50
N ALA A 118 6.80 8.29 -0.15
CA ALA A 118 7.07 7.12 -1.01
C ALA A 118 5.92 6.10 -1.05
N ILE A 119 5.89 5.29 -2.10
CA ILE A 119 4.99 4.13 -2.26
C ILE A 119 5.79 2.84 -2.14
N VAL A 120 5.35 1.90 -1.31
CA VAL A 120 5.97 0.59 -1.15
C VAL A 120 4.95 -0.51 -1.43
N THR A 121 5.34 -1.50 -2.25
CA THR A 121 4.54 -2.73 -2.40
C THR A 121 5.24 -3.90 -1.73
N THR A 122 4.51 -4.66 -0.92
CA THR A 122 5.09 -5.68 -0.04
C THR A 122 5.05 -7.06 -0.68
N ASP A 123 6.16 -7.79 -0.58
CA ASP A 123 6.19 -9.22 -0.88
C ASP A 123 5.79 -10.03 0.37
N LEU A 124 5.44 -11.30 0.18
CA LEU A 124 5.11 -12.23 1.26
C LEU A 124 6.26 -12.41 2.26
N ARG A 125 7.50 -12.19 1.84
CA ARG A 125 8.70 -12.31 2.68
C ARG A 125 8.88 -11.16 3.67
N LEU A 126 8.08 -10.09 3.59
CA LEU A 126 8.29 -8.89 4.42
C LEU A 126 8.12 -9.17 5.92
N ASN A 127 7.06 -9.87 6.30
CA ASN A 127 6.73 -10.16 7.69
C ASN A 127 5.71 -11.31 7.80
N GLU A 128 5.45 -11.74 9.05
CA GLU A 128 4.32 -12.60 9.40
C GLU A 128 3.21 -11.73 10.02
N PRO A 129 2.00 -11.67 9.42
CA PRO A 129 0.89 -10.92 9.99
C PRO A 129 0.50 -11.45 11.38
N ARG A 130 0.25 -10.55 12.32
CA ARG A 130 -0.31 -10.89 13.64
C ARG A 130 -1.79 -11.25 13.54
N TYR A 131 -2.31 -11.95 14.54
CA TYR A 131 -3.75 -12.16 14.72
C TYR A 131 -4.40 -10.95 15.40
N ALA A 132 -5.68 -10.72 15.11
CA ALA A 132 -6.49 -9.75 15.84
C ALA A 132 -6.69 -10.24 17.29
N SER A 133 -6.53 -9.34 18.25
CA SER A 133 -6.72 -9.60 19.68
C SER A 133 -8.10 -9.21 20.15
#